data_AF-A0A932G6Z7-F1
#
_entry.id   AF-A0A932G6Z7-F1
#
_cell.length_a   1.000
_cell.length_b   1.000
_cell.length_c   1.000
_cell.angle_alpha   90.00
_cell.angle_beta   90.00
_cell.angle_gamma   90.00
#
_symmetry.space_group_name_H-M   'P 1'
#
loop_
_entity.id
_entity.type
_entity.pdbx_description
1 polymer ?
#
loop_
_entity_poly.entity_id
_entity_poly.type
_entity_poly.pdbx_seq_one_letter_code
_entity_poly.pdbx_strand_id
1 'polypeptide(L)'
;MLDQPFGQGQLRLVRQSKGLFKNTFKSSWHGGRLVDSADTASRTAEGDDRVPAQGVMDMLRFHKFTIGHAWTIDYGSSDNAEEFRALRAYSPYHNLRPCVKYPPTLVTTADHDDRVVPGHSFKFAARLQESQAGAKPVLIRIDTRAGHGAGKPTAKLIDEAADKMAFLVRELKVERGKDRAVK
;
A
#
# COMPACT_ATOMS: atom_id res chain seq x y z
N MET A 1 10.08 -25.49 34.94
CA MET A 1 9.70 -26.22 33.71
C MET A 1 8.66 -25.35 33.03
N LEU A 2 9.10 -24.47 32.12
CA LEU A 2 8.25 -23.47 31.45
C LEU A 2 7.69 -24.10 30.18
N ASP A 3 6.37 -24.10 30.07
CA ASP A 3 5.64 -24.48 28.87
C ASP A 3 5.04 -23.18 28.28
N GLN A 4 5.33 -22.89 27.02
CA GLN A 4 4.80 -21.76 26.25
C GLN A 4 4.40 -22.29 24.87
N PRO A 5 3.13 -22.20 24.44
CA PRO A 5 2.79 -22.49 23.08
C PRO A 5 2.87 -21.25 22.19
N PHE A 6 3.48 -21.45 21.03
CA PHE A 6 3.61 -20.53 19.90
C PHE A 6 2.26 -20.05 19.37
N GLY A 7 2.11 -18.74 19.18
CA GLY A 7 0.95 -18.11 18.52
C GLY A 7 1.05 -18.17 17.00
N GLN A 8 0.04 -18.77 16.36
CA GLN A 8 -0.11 -18.86 14.90
C GLN A 8 -0.43 -17.48 14.30
N GLY A 9 0.39 -17.03 13.35
CA GLY A 9 0.13 -15.84 12.54
C GLY A 9 -0.98 -16.08 11.53
N GLN A 10 -2.19 -15.62 11.83
CA GLN A 10 -3.33 -15.71 10.93
C GLN A 10 -3.45 -14.41 10.11
N LEU A 11 -3.34 -14.53 8.79
CA LEU A 11 -3.60 -13.45 7.84
C LEU A 11 -5.04 -12.93 8.04
N ARG A 12 -5.21 -11.68 8.49
CA ARG A 12 -6.55 -11.06 8.58
C ARG A 12 -6.97 -10.51 7.22
N LEU A 13 -7.78 -11.28 6.50
CA LEU A 13 -8.56 -10.85 5.34
C LEU A 13 -9.84 -10.16 5.84
N VAL A 14 -10.11 -8.92 5.41
CA VAL A 14 -11.39 -8.24 5.72
C VAL A 14 -12.27 -8.29 4.47
N ARG A 15 -13.51 -8.78 4.62
CA ARG A 15 -14.58 -8.75 3.59
C ARG A 15 -15.89 -8.23 4.22
N GLN A 16 -16.55 -7.31 3.50
CA GLN A 16 -17.90 -6.70 3.72
C GLN A 16 -17.97 -5.62 4.82
N SER A 17 -18.76 -4.54 4.72
CA SER A 17 -20.13 -4.35 4.18
C SER A 17 -20.41 -2.94 3.63
N LYS A 18 -21.43 -2.85 2.75
CA LYS A 18 -21.95 -1.64 2.06
C LYS A 18 -22.51 -0.57 3.01
N GLY A 19 -22.31 0.72 2.69
CA GLY A 19 -23.14 1.80 3.22
C GLY A 19 -22.56 3.23 3.24
N LEU A 20 -22.95 4.00 2.21
CA LEU A 20 -23.33 5.43 2.26
C LEU A 20 -22.28 6.57 2.29
N PHE A 21 -22.54 7.47 1.33
CA PHE A 21 -22.28 8.92 1.23
C PHE A 21 -21.15 9.48 0.35
N LYS A 22 -21.61 10.45 -0.45
CA LYS A 22 -21.00 11.12 -1.60
C LYS A 22 -20.15 12.32 -1.21
N ASN A 23 -19.22 12.60 -2.11
CA ASN A 23 -18.64 13.89 -2.50
C ASN A 23 -17.48 14.51 -1.71
N THR A 24 -16.42 14.72 -2.51
CA THR A 24 -15.44 15.80 -2.46
C THR A 24 -14.37 15.69 -1.37
N PHE A 25 -13.15 15.34 -1.77
CA PHE A 25 -11.98 16.18 -1.46
C PHE A 25 -10.78 15.80 -2.34
N LYS A 26 -10.47 16.67 -3.29
CA LYS A 26 -9.18 16.72 -4.01
C LYS A 26 -8.39 17.83 -3.34
N SER A 27 -7.45 17.51 -2.45
CA SER A 27 -6.30 18.38 -2.12
C SER A 27 -5.32 17.69 -1.15
N SER A 28 -4.05 17.73 -1.54
CA SER A 28 -2.81 17.68 -0.76
C SER A 28 -2.94 17.88 0.75
N TRP A 29 -2.37 16.99 1.60
CA TRP A 29 -2.09 17.33 3.00
C TRP A 29 -0.80 16.72 3.55
N HIS A 30 0.23 17.56 3.56
CA HIS A 30 1.35 17.50 4.49
C HIS A 30 0.80 17.71 5.91
N GLY A 31 1.22 16.90 6.89
CA GLY A 31 0.95 17.17 8.32
C GLY A 31 0.37 16.03 9.17
N GLY A 32 0.11 14.86 8.60
CA GLY A 32 -0.34 13.69 9.36
C GLY A 32 -0.16 12.44 8.51
N ARG A 33 0.93 11.70 8.76
CA ARG A 33 1.44 10.63 7.89
C ARG A 33 0.45 9.46 7.78
N LEU A 34 -0.43 9.53 6.78
CA LEU A 34 -1.14 8.42 6.16
C LEU A 34 -0.75 8.34 4.69
N VAL A 35 -0.64 7.12 4.17
CA VAL A 35 -0.39 6.91 2.75
C VAL A 35 -1.64 6.32 2.12
N ASP A 36 -2.32 7.13 1.30
CA ASP A 36 -3.35 6.70 0.38
C ASP A 36 -2.72 6.48 -1.00
N SER A 37 -3.23 5.49 -1.74
CA SER A 37 -2.54 4.86 -2.86
C SER A 37 -3.42 4.68 -4.07
N ALA A 38 -3.33 5.67 -4.95
CA ALA A 38 -3.61 5.52 -6.35
C ALA A 38 -2.54 6.35 -7.08
N ASP A 39 -1.74 5.68 -7.92
CA ASP A 39 -0.78 6.28 -8.85
C ASP A 39 0.23 7.28 -8.27
N THR A 40 1.28 6.82 -7.59
CA THR A 40 2.55 7.57 -7.63
C THR A 40 3.77 6.69 -7.33
N ALA A 41 4.62 6.49 -8.33
CA ALA A 41 6.03 6.21 -8.12
C ALA A 41 6.68 7.47 -7.52
N SER A 42 6.59 7.64 -6.20
CA SER A 42 7.26 8.75 -5.53
C SER A 42 8.66 8.32 -5.08
N ARG A 43 9.67 9.05 -5.57
CA ARG A 43 11.03 9.04 -5.01
C ARG A 43 10.95 9.47 -3.55
N THR A 44 11.19 8.57 -2.62
CA THR A 44 11.32 8.91 -1.21
C THR A 44 12.77 9.28 -0.92
N ALA A 45 13.00 10.50 -0.45
CA ALA A 45 14.28 10.93 0.11
C ALA A 45 14.60 10.14 1.40
N GLU A 46 15.88 10.08 1.74
CA GLU A 46 16.39 9.38 2.92
C GLU A 46 15.65 9.80 4.19
N GLY A 47 15.12 8.82 4.93
CA GLY A 47 14.45 9.04 6.22
C GLY A 47 12.93 9.26 6.16
N ASP A 48 12.29 9.18 4.99
CA ASP A 48 10.83 9.31 4.87
C ASP A 48 10.15 7.93 4.96
N ASP A 49 9.45 7.65 6.06
CA ASP A 49 8.66 6.42 6.30
C ASP A 49 7.40 6.33 5.41
N ARG A 50 7.45 6.84 4.18
CA ARG A 50 6.35 6.77 3.21
C ARG A 50 6.33 5.38 2.60
N VAL A 51 5.20 4.72 2.79
CA VAL A 51 4.91 3.41 2.22
C VAL A 51 4.26 3.59 0.84
N PRO A 52 4.94 3.28 -0.28
CA PRO A 52 4.32 3.39 -1.59
C PRO A 52 3.23 2.33 -1.76
N ALA A 53 2.18 2.62 -2.52
CA ALA A 53 1.19 1.60 -2.89
C ALA A 53 0.71 1.68 -4.35
N GLN A 54 0.29 0.51 -4.86
CA GLN A 54 0.18 0.15 -6.30
C GLN A 54 1.44 0.42 -7.13
N GLY A 55 2.58 0.55 -6.47
CA GLY A 55 3.86 0.84 -7.11
C GLY A 55 4.72 -0.40 -7.29
N VAL A 56 5.74 -0.25 -8.12
CA VAL A 56 6.88 -1.16 -8.14
C VAL A 56 7.62 -1.04 -6.80
N MET A 57 7.46 -2.03 -5.92
CA MET A 57 8.03 -1.98 -4.54
C MET A 57 9.35 -2.73 -4.41
N ASP A 58 9.61 -3.67 -5.32
CA ASP A 58 10.85 -4.43 -5.39
C ASP A 58 11.62 -3.95 -6.62
N MET A 59 12.46 -2.95 -6.40
CA MET A 59 13.24 -2.32 -7.46
C MET A 59 14.38 -3.21 -7.96
N LEU A 60 14.70 -4.30 -7.25
CA LEU A 60 15.75 -5.22 -7.68
C LEU A 60 15.24 -6.34 -8.59
N ARG A 61 13.92 -6.50 -8.71
CA ARG A 61 13.34 -7.60 -9.50
C ARG A 61 12.22 -7.18 -10.44
N PHE A 62 11.79 -5.92 -10.45
CA PHE A 62 10.66 -5.48 -11.26
C PHE A 62 10.81 -5.82 -12.75
N HIS A 63 12.01 -5.65 -13.31
CA HIS A 63 12.30 -5.90 -14.72
C HIS A 63 12.21 -7.38 -15.11
N LYS A 64 12.13 -8.30 -14.13
CA LYS A 64 11.98 -9.75 -14.36
C LYS A 64 10.52 -10.18 -14.55
N PHE A 65 9.57 -9.25 -14.47
CA PHE A 65 8.15 -9.55 -14.55
C PHE A 65 7.47 -8.73 -15.67
N THR A 66 6.67 -9.43 -16.49
CA THR A 66 5.81 -8.86 -17.54
C THR A 66 6.47 -7.74 -18.35
N ILE A 67 5.88 -6.54 -18.36
CA ILE A 67 6.38 -5.36 -19.09
C ILE A 67 7.42 -4.56 -18.30
N GLY A 68 7.77 -4.99 -17.08
CA GLY A 68 8.72 -4.29 -16.22
C GLY A 68 10.10 -4.09 -16.86
N HIS A 69 10.51 -4.98 -17.78
CA HIS A 69 11.75 -4.83 -18.54
C HIS A 69 11.79 -3.54 -19.37
N ALA A 70 10.64 -3.03 -19.84
CA ALA A 70 10.58 -1.80 -20.62
C ALA A 70 10.86 -0.54 -19.76
N TRP A 71 10.68 -0.63 -18.44
CA TRP A 71 10.93 0.50 -17.52
C TRP A 71 12.37 0.59 -17.04
N THR A 72 13.27 -0.30 -17.48
CA THR A 72 14.70 -0.17 -17.16
C THR A 72 15.32 1.07 -17.78
N ILE A 73 14.71 1.64 -18.82
CA ILE A 73 15.14 2.92 -19.39
C ILE A 73 14.99 4.09 -18.40
N ASP A 74 13.96 4.04 -17.54
CA ASP A 74 13.67 5.09 -16.56
C ASP A 74 14.31 4.81 -15.20
N TYR A 75 14.24 3.55 -14.74
CA TYR A 75 14.70 3.16 -13.40
C TYR A 75 16.13 2.64 -13.37
N GLY A 76 16.66 2.14 -14.48
CA GLY A 76 17.83 1.29 -14.53
C GLY A 76 17.50 -0.19 -14.30
N SER A 77 18.54 -1.03 -14.29
CA SER A 77 18.48 -2.47 -14.07
C SER A 77 19.40 -2.89 -12.93
N SER A 78 18.92 -3.80 -12.09
CA SER A 78 19.75 -4.38 -11.02
C SER A 78 20.82 -5.32 -11.54
N ASP A 79 20.76 -5.70 -12.82
CA ASP A 79 21.79 -6.53 -13.46
C ASP A 79 23.05 -5.69 -13.77
N ASN A 80 22.96 -4.35 -13.73
CA ASN A 80 24.11 -3.44 -13.72
C ASN A 80 24.51 -3.13 -12.26
N ALA A 81 25.80 -3.34 -11.91
CA ALA A 81 26.29 -3.18 -10.55
C ALA A 81 26.23 -1.74 -10.00
N GLU A 82 26.34 -0.72 -10.86
CA GLU A 82 26.22 0.68 -10.46
C GLU A 82 24.76 1.05 -10.18
N GLU A 83 23.88 0.73 -11.11
CA GLU A 83 22.44 0.97 -11.00
C GLU A 83 21.83 0.14 -9.87
N PHE A 84 22.32 -1.09 -9.63
CA PHE A 84 21.94 -1.92 -8.48
C PHE A 84 22.05 -1.16 -7.16
N ARG A 85 23.16 -0.43 -6.94
CA ARG A 85 23.36 0.33 -5.70
C ARG A 85 22.32 1.43 -5.58
N ALA A 86 22.03 2.15 -6.66
CA ALA A 86 21.00 3.17 -6.68
C ALA A 86 19.61 2.58 -6.40
N LEU A 87 19.22 1.51 -7.11
CA LEU A 87 17.94 0.81 -6.93
C LEU A 87 17.77 0.27 -5.50
N ARG A 88 18.82 -0.35 -4.94
CA ARG A 88 18.81 -0.88 -3.57
C ARG A 88 18.64 0.23 -2.53
N ALA A 89 19.23 1.40 -2.77
CA ALA A 89 19.20 2.51 -1.82
C ALA A 89 17.78 3.03 -1.57
N TYR A 90 16.89 3.01 -2.57
CA TYR A 90 15.51 3.49 -2.41
C TYR A 90 14.43 2.41 -2.50
N SER A 91 14.76 1.15 -2.81
CA SER A 91 13.76 0.08 -2.97
C SER A 91 12.87 -0.07 -1.71
N PRO A 92 11.55 0.15 -1.82
CA PRO A 92 10.65 0.12 -0.67
C PRO A 92 10.70 -1.19 0.10
N TYR A 93 10.64 -2.33 -0.60
CA TYR A 93 10.70 -3.66 0.00
C TYR A 93 11.99 -3.89 0.81
N HIS A 94 13.14 -3.43 0.29
CA HIS A 94 14.44 -3.69 0.89
C HIS A 94 14.82 -2.70 2.00
N ASN A 95 14.10 -1.58 2.11
CA ASN A 95 14.33 -0.56 3.13
C ASN A 95 13.38 -0.68 4.34
N LEU A 96 12.53 -1.71 4.37
CA LEU A 96 11.80 -2.07 5.58
C LEU A 96 12.77 -2.58 6.66
N ARG A 97 12.76 -1.90 7.80
CA ARG A 97 13.61 -2.16 8.96
C ARG A 97 12.79 -2.89 10.03
N PRO A 98 13.34 -3.96 10.62
CA PRO A 98 12.66 -4.68 11.69
C PRO A 98 12.42 -3.78 12.90
N CYS A 99 11.37 -4.10 13.65
CA CYS A 99 11.00 -3.45 14.91
C CYS A 99 10.72 -1.93 14.81
N VAL A 100 10.29 -1.44 13.65
CA VAL A 100 9.92 -0.03 13.45
C VAL A 100 8.41 0.16 13.62
N LYS A 101 8.01 1.27 14.25
CA LYS A 101 6.61 1.65 14.41
C LYS A 101 6.11 2.37 13.15
N TYR A 102 5.79 1.60 12.12
CA TYR A 102 5.27 2.13 10.86
C TYR A 102 3.88 2.77 11.01
N PRO A 103 3.51 3.75 10.18
CA PRO A 103 2.17 4.33 10.17
C PRO A 103 1.11 3.29 9.74
N PRO A 104 -0.19 3.57 10.00
CA PRO A 104 -1.26 2.73 9.49
C PRO A 104 -1.16 2.69 7.97
N THR A 105 -1.16 1.49 7.40
CA THR A 105 -0.92 1.28 5.97
C THR A 105 -2.00 0.39 5.38
N LEU A 106 -2.58 0.83 4.26
CA LEU A 106 -3.44 0.02 3.40
C LEU A 106 -2.78 -0.15 2.02
N VAL A 107 -2.15 -1.31 1.81
CA VAL A 107 -1.59 -1.68 0.51
C VAL A 107 -2.74 -2.11 -0.40
N THR A 108 -2.78 -1.61 -1.63
CA THR A 108 -3.78 -1.99 -2.63
C THR A 108 -3.14 -2.68 -3.83
N THR A 109 -3.81 -3.66 -4.42
CA THR A 109 -3.40 -4.38 -5.65
C THR A 109 -4.61 -5.11 -6.25
N ALA A 110 -4.45 -5.73 -7.42
CA ALA A 110 -5.49 -6.48 -8.11
C ALA A 110 -4.95 -7.83 -8.62
N ASP A 111 -5.72 -8.91 -8.50
CA ASP A 111 -5.25 -10.28 -8.74
C ASP A 111 -4.85 -10.59 -10.20
N HIS A 112 -5.35 -9.82 -11.17
CA HIS A 112 -5.01 -9.95 -12.59
C HIS A 112 -4.28 -8.70 -13.13
N ASP A 113 -3.54 -7.98 -12.28
CA ASP A 113 -2.66 -6.90 -12.75
C ASP A 113 -1.43 -7.50 -13.45
N ASP A 114 -1.43 -7.40 -14.79
CA ASP A 114 -0.35 -7.85 -15.66
C ASP A 114 0.67 -6.75 -15.98
N ARG A 115 0.41 -5.51 -15.56
CA ARG A 115 1.36 -4.38 -15.70
C ARG A 115 2.32 -4.34 -14.53
N VAL A 116 1.80 -4.23 -13.31
CA VAL A 116 2.60 -4.27 -12.08
C VAL A 116 2.16 -5.50 -11.30
N VAL A 117 2.95 -6.57 -11.37
CA VAL A 117 2.56 -7.85 -10.78
C VAL A 117 2.23 -7.73 -9.28
N PRO A 118 1.15 -8.36 -8.79
CA PRO A 118 0.73 -8.24 -7.39
C PRO A 118 1.76 -8.72 -6.37
N GLY A 119 2.71 -9.55 -6.82
CA GLY A 119 3.84 -10.02 -6.02
C GLY A 119 4.67 -8.89 -5.39
N HIS A 120 4.70 -7.70 -5.97
CA HIS A 120 5.30 -6.52 -5.33
C HIS A 120 4.58 -6.18 -4.02
N SER A 121 3.26 -5.97 -4.11
CA SER A 121 2.41 -5.64 -2.97
C SER A 121 2.36 -6.76 -1.93
N PHE A 122 2.33 -8.03 -2.35
CA PHE A 122 2.29 -9.17 -1.43
C PHE A 122 3.55 -9.25 -0.57
N LYS A 123 4.73 -9.22 -1.19
CA LYS A 123 6.01 -9.29 -0.46
C LYS A 123 6.19 -8.08 0.46
N PHE A 124 5.84 -6.89 -0.03
CA PHE A 124 5.95 -5.67 0.75
C PHE A 124 5.02 -5.69 1.96
N ALA A 125 3.73 -6.03 1.79
CA ALA A 125 2.78 -6.10 2.89
C ALA A 125 3.19 -7.13 3.94
N ALA A 126 3.65 -8.33 3.51
CA ALA A 126 4.13 -9.37 4.41
C ALA A 126 5.35 -8.90 5.22
N ARG A 127 6.35 -8.32 4.54
CA ARG A 127 7.55 -7.81 5.21
C ARG A 127 7.25 -6.63 6.14
N LEU A 128 6.30 -5.78 5.77
CA LEU A 128 5.88 -4.64 6.58
C LEU A 128 5.13 -5.11 7.84
N GLN A 129 4.27 -6.11 7.73
CA GLN A 129 3.61 -6.76 8.88
C GLN A 129 4.64 -7.40 9.82
N GLU A 130 5.62 -8.11 9.28
CA GLU A 130 6.72 -8.70 10.05
C GLU A 130 7.56 -7.63 10.78
N SER A 131 7.82 -6.51 10.10
CA SER A 131 8.69 -5.44 10.61
C SER A 131 8.00 -4.46 11.58
N GLN A 132 6.66 -4.49 11.64
CA GLN A 132 5.86 -3.56 12.44
C GLN A 132 5.94 -3.87 13.94
N ALA A 133 6.52 -2.95 14.71
CA ALA A 133 6.53 -3.01 16.18
C ALA A 133 5.37 -2.25 16.85
N GLY A 134 4.62 -1.44 16.11
CA GLY A 134 3.49 -0.68 16.59
C GLY A 134 2.17 -1.43 16.51
N ALA A 135 1.16 -0.95 17.23
CA ALA A 135 -0.21 -1.48 17.16
C ALA A 135 -1.00 -0.99 15.93
N LYS A 136 -0.39 -0.15 15.08
CA LYS A 136 -1.05 0.45 13.92
C LYS A 136 -1.23 -0.59 12.81
N PRO A 137 -2.40 -0.64 12.16
CA PRO A 137 -2.70 -1.72 11.22
C PRO A 137 -1.87 -1.63 9.95
N VAL A 138 -1.43 -2.78 9.47
CA VAL A 138 -0.86 -2.97 8.13
C VAL A 138 -1.74 -3.98 7.40
N LEU A 139 -2.50 -3.48 6.44
CA LEU A 139 -3.49 -4.25 5.69
C LEU A 139 -3.13 -4.29 4.22
N ILE A 140 -3.62 -5.33 3.53
CA ILE A 140 -3.60 -5.41 2.07
C ILE A 140 -5.00 -5.69 1.55
N ARG A 141 -5.43 -4.90 0.57
CA ARG A 141 -6.69 -5.07 -0.18
C ARG A 141 -6.36 -5.55 -1.58
N ILE A 142 -6.88 -6.71 -1.92
CA ILE A 142 -6.69 -7.35 -3.22
C ILE A 142 -8.03 -7.31 -3.96
N ASP A 143 -8.11 -6.55 -5.04
CA ASP A 143 -9.28 -6.54 -5.91
C ASP A 143 -9.28 -7.82 -6.76
N THR A 144 -10.37 -8.58 -6.73
CA THR A 144 -10.47 -9.89 -7.39
C THR A 144 -11.21 -9.81 -8.70
N ARG A 145 -10.73 -10.40 -9.79
CA ARG A 145 -11.23 -10.14 -11.16
C ARG A 145 -11.05 -8.66 -11.54
N ALA A 146 -9.87 -8.12 -11.29
CA ALA A 146 -9.48 -6.78 -11.71
C ALA A 146 -8.02 -6.79 -12.14
N GLY A 147 -7.70 -5.95 -13.13
CA GLY A 147 -6.32 -5.66 -13.54
C GLY A 147 -5.84 -4.32 -13.01
N HIS A 148 -4.85 -3.74 -13.69
CA HIS A 148 -4.15 -2.52 -13.29
C HIS A 148 -5.05 -1.30 -13.03
N GLY A 149 -6.22 -1.22 -13.68
CA GLY A 149 -7.20 -0.17 -13.40
C GLY A 149 -8.14 0.13 -14.56
N ALA A 150 -7.68 -0.03 -15.79
CA ALA A 150 -8.52 0.17 -16.98
C ALA A 150 -9.67 -0.85 -17.02
N GLY A 151 -10.89 -0.38 -17.33
CA GLY A 151 -12.06 -1.23 -17.47
C GLY A 151 -12.67 -1.74 -16.16
N LYS A 152 -12.24 -1.23 -14.99
CA LYS A 152 -12.88 -1.56 -13.70
C LYS A 152 -14.36 -1.09 -13.73
N PRO A 153 -15.33 -1.97 -13.39
CA PRO A 153 -16.73 -1.56 -13.23
C PRO A 153 -16.89 -0.46 -12.17
N THR A 154 -17.80 0.49 -12.40
CA THR A 154 -18.07 1.60 -11.48
C THR A 154 -18.32 1.14 -10.04
N ALA A 155 -19.01 0.01 -9.86
CA ALA A 155 -19.26 -0.57 -8.54
C ALA A 155 -17.95 -0.86 -7.78
N LYS A 156 -16.93 -1.40 -8.46
CA LYS A 156 -15.63 -1.67 -7.84
C LYS A 156 -14.86 -0.40 -7.50
N LEU A 157 -14.96 0.62 -8.34
CA LEU A 157 -14.37 1.93 -8.05
C LEU A 157 -15.00 2.55 -6.80
N ILE A 158 -16.31 2.42 -6.64
CA ILE A 158 -17.03 2.88 -5.44
C ILE A 158 -16.58 2.09 -4.21
N ASP A 159 -16.50 0.76 -4.30
CA ASP A 159 -16.05 -0.08 -3.18
C ASP A 159 -14.60 0.23 -2.79
N GLU A 160 -13.69 0.39 -3.75
CA GLU A 160 -12.29 0.77 -3.51
C GLU A 160 -12.19 2.14 -2.82
N ALA A 161 -12.95 3.13 -3.29
CA ALA A 161 -12.98 4.46 -2.68
C ALA A 161 -13.57 4.43 -1.27
N ALA A 162 -14.63 3.64 -1.04
CA ALA A 162 -15.25 3.49 0.26
C ALA A 162 -14.30 2.83 1.27
N ASP A 163 -13.61 1.76 0.89
CA ASP A 163 -12.63 1.07 1.75
C ASP A 163 -11.47 2.00 2.13
N LYS A 164 -10.91 2.74 1.16
CA LYS A 164 -9.85 3.72 1.39
C LYS A 164 -10.31 4.81 2.35
N MET A 165 -11.47 5.40 2.10
CA MET A 165 -12.02 6.46 2.95
C MET A 165 -12.33 5.96 4.36
N ALA A 166 -12.92 4.77 4.49
CA ALA A 166 -13.21 4.16 5.79
C ALA A 166 -11.92 3.91 6.59
N PHE A 167 -10.86 3.43 5.93
CA PHE A 167 -9.54 3.28 6.54
C PHE A 167 -8.99 4.62 7.01
N LEU A 168 -9.01 5.65 6.17
CA LEU A 168 -8.53 7.00 6.51
C LEU A 168 -9.30 7.59 7.69
N VAL A 169 -10.64 7.60 7.64
CA VAL A 169 -11.50 8.13 8.70
C VAL A 169 -11.23 7.44 10.04
N ARG A 170 -11.10 6.11 10.01
CA ARG A 170 -10.78 5.30 11.21
C ARG A 170 -9.42 5.66 11.79
N GLU A 171 -8.38 5.70 10.97
CA GLU A 171 -7.00 5.86 11.45
C GLU A 171 -6.63 7.31 11.77
N LEU A 172 -7.23 8.29 11.08
CA LEU A 172 -7.12 9.72 11.43
C LEU A 172 -8.03 10.13 12.59
N LYS A 173 -8.93 9.25 13.02
CA LYS A 173 -9.96 9.56 14.03
C LYS A 173 -10.77 10.80 13.65
N VAL A 174 -11.17 10.89 12.38
CA VAL A 174 -11.99 12.02 11.90
C VAL A 174 -13.32 11.99 12.63
N GLU A 175 -13.60 13.03 13.39
CA GLU A 175 -14.88 13.21 14.07
C GLU A 175 -15.96 13.60 13.07
N ARG A 176 -17.18 13.09 13.26
CA ARG A 176 -18.33 13.62 12.53
C ARG A 176 -18.58 15.05 13.03
N GLY A 177 -18.54 16.01 12.11
CA GLY A 177 -18.97 17.38 12.42
C GLY A 177 -20.37 17.33 13.03
N LYS A 178 -20.57 18.05 14.15
CA LYS A 178 -21.90 18.18 14.75
C LYS A 178 -22.85 18.73 13.68
N ASP A 179 -23.96 18.03 13.44
CA ASP A 179 -25.01 18.51 12.55
C ASP A 179 -25.45 19.89 13.05
N ARG A 180 -25.12 20.93 12.28
CA ARG A 180 -25.74 22.24 12.50
C ARG A 180 -27.19 22.05 12.07
N ALA A 181 -28.06 21.84 13.05
CA ALA A 181 -29.51 21.92 12.84
C ALA A 181 -29.79 23.25 12.14
N VAL A 182 -30.19 23.17 10.87
CA VAL A 182 -30.73 24.31 10.16
C VAL A 182 -32.05 24.60 10.85
N LYS A 183 -32.08 25.70 11.61
CA LYS A 183 -33.31 26.24 12.20
C LYS A 183 -34.19 26.81 11.11
#